data_AF-A0A945H8K8-F1
#
_entry.id   AF-A0A945H8K8-F1
#
_cell.length_a   1.000
_cell.length_b   1.000
_cell.length_c   1.000
_cell.angle_alpha   90.00
_cell.angle_beta   90.00
_cell.angle_gamma   90.00
#
_symmetry.space_group_name_H-M   'P 1'
#
loop_
_entity.id
_entity.type
_entity.pdbx_description
1 polymer ?
#
loop_
_entity_poly.entity_id
_entity_poly.type
_entity_poly.pdbx_seq_one_letter_code
_entity_poly.pdbx_strand_id
1 'polypeptide(L)' 'QLMGEAIKLAEHLATQPTKGLATIKKLLNESLSTPMHQQLENERLAMRMLGQSNDYKEGVAAFMGKRKPEFKGY' A
#
# COMPACT_ATOMS: atom_id res chain seq x y z
N GLN A 1 -20.61 16.07 10.81
CA GLN A 1 -19.75 14.89 11.10
C GLN A 1 -18.80 14.50 9.95
N LEU A 2 -18.75 15.19 8.80
CA LEU A 2 -17.87 14.84 7.68
C LEU A 2 -16.36 14.97 7.99
N MET A 3 -15.94 16.11 8.57
CA MET A 3 -14.52 16.36 8.82
C MET A 3 -13.90 15.36 9.81
N GLY A 4 -14.66 14.96 10.83
CA GLY A 4 -14.21 13.96 11.80
C GLY A 4 -13.94 12.60 11.15
N GLU A 5 -14.81 12.15 10.26
CA GLU A 5 -14.60 10.88 9.53
C GLU A 5 -13.44 10.97 8.53
N ALA A 6 -13.28 12.11 7.84
CA ALA A 6 -12.15 12.34 6.95
C ALA A 6 -10.80 12.30 7.68
N ILE A 7 -10.72 12.91 8.87
CA ILE A 7 -9.51 12.89 9.71
C ILE A 7 -9.22 11.47 10.20
N LYS A 8 -10.22 10.74 10.71
CA LYS A 8 -10.05 9.34 11.15
C LYS A 8 -9.48 8.46 10.03
N LEU A 9 -9.97 8.62 8.81
CA LEU A 9 -9.46 7.89 7.66
C LEU A 9 -7.99 8.25 7.36
N ALA A 10 -7.65 9.55 7.38
CA ALA A 10 -6.29 10.01 7.15
C ALA A 10 -5.32 9.48 8.23
N GLU A 11 -5.71 9.54 9.49
CA GLU A 11 -4.94 8.98 10.62
C GLU A 11 -4.76 7.47 10.47
N HIS A 12 -5.81 6.75 10.10
CA HIS A 12 -5.69 5.31 9.84
C HIS A 12 -4.70 5.02 8.71
N LEU A 13 -4.83 5.68 7.56
CA LEU A 13 -3.92 5.48 6.41
C LEU A 13 -2.46 5.85 6.74
N ALA A 14 -2.23 6.81 7.64
CA ALA A 14 -0.89 7.17 8.10
C ALA A 14 -0.21 6.05 8.90
N THR A 15 -0.98 5.12 9.48
CA THR A 15 -0.45 3.95 10.21
C THR A 15 -0.22 2.71 9.35
N GLN A 16 -0.63 2.74 8.07
CA GLN A 16 -0.53 1.64 7.12
C GLN A 16 0.83 1.67 6.38
N PRO A 17 1.20 0.68 5.53
CA PRO A 17 2.46 0.72 4.80
C PRO A 17 2.41 1.78 3.70
N THR A 18 2.79 3.02 4.04
CA THR A 18 2.52 4.22 3.23
C THR A 18 3.15 4.19 1.84
N LYS A 19 4.33 3.56 1.69
CA LYS A 19 4.94 3.31 0.38
C LYS A 19 4.11 2.39 -0.50
N GLY A 20 3.51 1.35 0.09
CA GLY A 20 2.57 0.46 -0.59
C GLY A 20 1.32 1.22 -1.02
N LEU A 21 0.71 1.97 -0.11
CA LEU A 21 -0.47 2.80 -0.40
C LEU A 21 -0.22 3.82 -1.51
N ALA A 22 0.91 4.54 -1.46
CA ALA A 22 1.27 5.51 -2.49
C ALA A 22 1.45 4.86 -3.87
N THR A 23 2.09 3.70 -3.91
CA THR A 23 2.29 2.94 -5.15
C THR A 23 0.96 2.44 -5.72
N ILE A 24 0.09 1.89 -4.87
CA ILE A 24 -1.26 1.45 -5.27
C ILE A 24 -2.07 2.64 -5.81
N LYS A 25 -2.06 3.78 -5.12
CA LYS A 25 -2.77 4.99 -5.56
C LYS A 25 -2.28 5.47 -6.93
N LYS A 26 -0.97 5.43 -7.17
CA LYS A 26 -0.39 5.78 -8.48
C LYS A 26 -0.91 4.86 -9.58
N LEU A 27 -0.81 3.54 -9.39
CA LEU A 27 -1.26 2.55 -10.37
C LEU A 27 -2.76 2.66 -10.64
N LEU A 28 -3.56 2.90 -9.61
CA LEU A 28 -5.00 3.11 -9.74
C LEU A 28 -5.32 4.35 -10.58
N ASN A 29 -4.65 5.48 -10.35
CA ASN A 29 -4.82 6.70 -11.14
C ASN A 29 -4.43 6.50 -12.62
N GLU A 30 -3.45 5.66 -12.91
CA GLU A 30 -2.96 5.36 -14.26
C GLU A 30 -3.83 4.31 -14.99
N SER A 31 -4.63 3.54 -14.26
CA SER A 31 -5.34 2.35 -14.77
C SER A 31 -6.31 2.63 -15.92
N LEU A 32 -6.98 3.79 -15.94
CA LEU A 32 -7.97 4.13 -16.97
C LEU A 32 -7.32 4.56 -18.29
N SER A 33 -6.06 5.01 -18.24
CA SER A 33 -5.30 5.48 -19.40
C SER A 33 -4.25 4.47 -19.88
N THR A 34 -4.08 3.35 -19.18
CA THR A 34 -3.07 2.35 -19.47
C THR A 34 -3.72 1.11 -20.08
N PRO A 35 -3.26 0.60 -21.24
CA PRO A 35 -3.75 -0.66 -21.78
C PRO A 35 -3.64 -1.79 -20.75
N MET A 36 -4.65 -2.64 -20.66
CA MET A 36 -4.77 -3.64 -19.60
C MET A 36 -3.52 -4.53 -19.44
N HIS A 37 -2.92 -4.99 -20.54
CA HIS A 37 -1.69 -5.80 -20.50
C HIS A 37 -0.51 -5.04 -19.88
N GLN A 38 -0.37 -3.76 -20.17
CA GLN A 38 0.67 -2.91 -19.61
C GLN A 38 0.41 -2.59 -18.15
N GLN A 39 -0.85 -2.37 -17.77
CA GLN A 39 -1.23 -2.14 -16.38
C GLN A 39 -0.90 -3.36 -15.50
N LEU A 40 -1.20 -4.57 -15.97
CA LEU A 40 -0.84 -5.80 -15.28
C LEU A 40 0.68 -5.94 -15.10
N GLU A 41 1.46 -5.56 -16.12
CA GLU A 41 2.93 -5.58 -16.02
C GLU A 41 3.45 -4.53 -15.02
N ASN A 42 2.88 -3.33 -15.02
CA ASN A 42 3.21 -2.28 -14.05
C ASN A 42 2.90 -2.73 -12.61
N GLU A 43 1.74 -3.36 -12.39
CA GLU A 43 1.34 -3.93 -11.10
C GLU A 43 2.29 -5.05 -10.67
N ARG A 44 2.65 -5.96 -11.58
CA ARG A 44 3.61 -7.05 -11.32
C ARG A 44 4.97 -6.50 -10.86
N LEU A 45 5.49 -5.48 -11.55
CA LEU A 45 6.76 -4.84 -11.18
C LEU A 45 6.67 -4.14 -9.82
N ALA A 46 5.58 -3.44 -9.55
CA ALA A 46 5.33 -2.78 -8.27
C ALA A 46 5.25 -3.80 -7.13
N MET A 47 4.52 -4.91 -7.31
CA MET A 47 4.45 -5.99 -6.32
C MET A 47 5.83 -6.57 -6.01
N ARG A 48 6.66 -6.81 -7.04
CA ARG A 48 8.04 -7.30 -6.85
C ARG A 48 8.89 -6.29 -6.06
N MET A 49 8.79 -5.01 -6.37
CA MET A 49 9.53 -3.95 -5.66
C MET A 49 9.08 -3.85 -4.20
N LEU A 50 7.76 -3.80 -3.95
CA LEU A 50 7.20 -3.71 -2.61
C LEU A 50 7.47 -4.97 -1.79
N GLY A 51 7.51 -6.15 -2.41
CA GLY A 51 7.89 -7.41 -1.77
C GLY A 51 9.30 -7.40 -1.17
N GLN A 52 10.16 -6.46 -1.56
CA GLN A 52 11.50 -6.29 -1.01
C GLN A 52 11.56 -5.24 0.13
N SER A 53 10.47 -4.50 0.38
CA SER A 53 10.40 -3.47 1.43
C SER A 53 10.43 -4.06 2.84
N ASN A 54 10.78 -3.23 3.82
CA ASN A 54 10.74 -3.67 5.22
C ASN A 54 9.29 -3.81 5.69
N ASP A 55 8.41 -2.92 5.25
CA ASP A 55 6.99 -2.99 5.56
C ASP A 55 6.34 -4.28 5.06
N TYR A 56 6.75 -4.80 3.91
CA TYR A 56 6.27 -6.11 3.45
C TYR A 56 6.74 -7.24 4.38
N LYS A 57 8.04 -7.27 4.72
CA LYS A 57 8.60 -8.27 5.63
C LYS A 57 7.93 -8.22 7.01
N GLU A 58 7.70 -7.02 7.52
CA GLU A 58 7.00 -6.77 8.79
C GLU A 58 5.54 -7.21 8.72
N GLY A 59 4.83 -6.88 7.64
CA GLY A 59 3.45 -7.32 7.44
C GLY A 59 3.32 -8.84 7.46
N VAL A 60 4.22 -9.54 6.77
CA VAL A 60 4.27 -11.02 6.78
C VAL A 60 4.62 -11.55 8.18
N ALA A 61 5.65 -10.99 8.83
CA ALA A 61 6.08 -11.42 10.16
C ALA A 61 4.99 -11.20 11.23
N ALA A 62 4.33 -10.04 11.19
CA ALA A 62 3.24 -9.69 12.09
C ALA A 62 2.02 -10.58 11.90
N PHE A 63 1.66 -10.86 10.64
CA PHE A 63 0.59 -11.79 10.30
C PHE A 63 0.86 -13.19 10.83
N MET A 64 2.05 -13.75 10.56
CA MET A 64 2.46 -15.06 11.06
C MET A 64 2.54 -15.10 12.59
N GLY A 65 2.98 -14.02 13.21
CA GLY A 65 3.06 -13.85 14.66
C GLY A 65 1.74 -13.46 15.34
N LYS A 66 0.64 -13.31 14.59
CA LYS A 66 -0.68 -12.87 15.10
C LYS A 66 -0.63 -11.59 15.94
N ARG A 67 0.25 -10.67 15.56
CA ARG A 67 0.42 -9.36 16.22
C ARG A 67 0.10 -8.24 15.24
N LYS A 68 -0.12 -7.03 15.78
CA LYS A 68 -0.26 -5.84 14.94
C LYS A 68 1.10 -5.54 14.26
N PRO A 69 1.10 -5.20 12.96
CA PRO A 69 2.32 -4.78 12.28
C PRO A 69 2.72 -3.36 12.68
N GLU A 70 4.02 -3.09 12.69
CA GLU A 70 4.60 -1.76 12.88
C GLU A 70 5.25 -1.25 11.59
N PHE A 71 4.44 -0.61 10.75
CA PHE A 71 4.91 -0.07 9.48
C PHE A 71 5.72 1.22 9.66
N LYS A 72 6.79 1.37 8.86
CA LYS A 72 7.71 2.53 8.89
C LYS A 72 7.70 3.33 7.59
N GLY A 73 7.08 2.80 6.53
CA GLY A 73 6.93 3.49 5.25
C GLY A 73 8.07 3.25 4.25
N TYR A 74 8.95 2.26 4.43
CA TYR A 74 10.08 2.00 3.51
C TYR A 74 10.37 0.54 3.16
#